data_AF-A0A516RF84-F1
#
_entry.id   AF-A0A516RF84-F1
#
_cell.length_a   1.000
_cell.length_b   1.000
_cell.length_c   1.000
_cell.angle_alpha   90.00
_cell.angle_beta   90.00
_cell.angle_gamma   90.00
#
_symmetry.space_group_name_H-M   'P 1'
#
loop_
_entity.id
_entity.type
_entity.pdbx_description
1 polymer ?
#
loop_
_entity_poly.entity_id
_entity_poly.type
_entity_poly.pdbx_seq_one_letter_code
_entity_poly.pdbx_strand_id
1 'polypeptide(L)'
;MGKRGVVTDYAGEELYEGDLVAYAARQGNRVRMTDARVGKVTTRLAGGRLVPMLKLKPTGDESGFTRRRSQRAVWVVAEHVRLILPGEADA
;
A
#
# COMPACT_ATOMS: atom_id res chain seq x y z
N MET A 1 -21.95 11.44 9.71
CA MET A 1 -20.90 11.23 10.73
C MET A 1 -19.56 11.17 10.00
N GLY A 2 -18.87 12.30 9.86
CA GLY A 2 -17.59 12.34 9.14
C GLY A 2 -16.50 11.68 9.99
N LYS A 3 -16.00 10.51 9.57
CA LYS A 3 -14.92 9.83 10.27
C LYS A 3 -13.67 10.73 10.25
N ARG A 4 -13.15 11.11 11.42
CA ARG A 4 -11.95 11.92 11.57
C ARG A 4 -10.72 11.12 11.09
N GLY A 5 -10.03 11.63 10.07
CA GLY A 5 -8.58 11.45 9.88
C GLY A 5 -8.05 10.05 9.54
N VAL A 6 -8.87 9.11 9.10
CA VAL A 6 -8.39 7.77 8.71
C VAL A 6 -7.89 7.80 7.27
N VAL A 7 -6.77 7.12 7.01
CA VAL A 7 -6.28 6.90 5.64
C VAL A 7 -7.05 5.73 5.05
N THR A 8 -7.66 5.95 3.89
CA THR A 8 -8.40 4.91 3.18
C THR A 8 -7.72 4.53 1.87
N ASP A 9 -8.01 3.33 1.40
CA ASP A 9 -7.72 2.91 0.03
C ASP A 9 -8.66 3.61 -0.97
N TYR A 10 -8.48 3.34 -2.28
CA TYR A 10 -9.30 4.01 -3.30
C TYR A 10 -10.79 3.63 -3.25
N ALA A 11 -11.16 2.52 -2.61
CA ALA A 11 -12.54 2.08 -2.47
C ALA A 11 -13.18 2.55 -1.16
N GLY A 12 -12.43 3.25 -0.32
CA GLY A 12 -12.90 3.77 0.97
C GLY A 12 -12.67 2.82 2.16
N GLU A 13 -11.94 1.73 1.98
CA GLU A 13 -11.56 0.84 3.08
C GLU A 13 -10.46 1.48 3.93
N GLU A 14 -10.57 1.39 5.24
CA GLU A 14 -9.57 1.92 6.17
C GLU A 14 -8.29 1.09 6.11
N LEU A 15 -7.14 1.77 6.11
CA LEU A 15 -5.83 1.14 6.02
C LEU A 15 -5.03 1.28 7.31
N TYR A 16 -4.49 0.17 7.76
CA TYR A 16 -3.72 0.02 8.99
C TYR A 16 -2.37 -0.67 8.72
N GLU A 17 -1.46 -0.58 9.70
CA GLU A 17 -0.23 -1.38 9.67
C GLU A 17 -0.59 -2.88 9.76
N GLY A 18 0.14 -3.72 9.02
CA GLY A 18 -0.12 -5.15 8.92
C GLY A 18 -1.04 -5.56 7.76
N ASP A 19 -1.85 -4.64 7.22
CA ASP A 19 -2.76 -4.95 6.11
C ASP A 19 -2.03 -5.51 4.88
N LEU A 20 -2.65 -6.50 4.24
CA LEU A 20 -2.24 -6.98 2.93
C LEU A 20 -2.95 -6.15 1.86
N VAL A 21 -2.14 -5.50 1.02
CA VAL A 21 -2.63 -4.61 -0.02
C VAL A 21 -1.99 -4.93 -1.37
N ALA A 22 -2.71 -4.60 -2.45
CA ALA A 22 -2.18 -4.59 -3.82
C ALA A 22 -1.84 -3.16 -4.25
N TYR A 23 -0.75 -3.01 -4.98
CA TYR A 23 -0.41 -1.76 -5.67
C TYR A 23 0.25 -2.02 -7.03
N ALA A 24 0.16 -1.04 -7.92
CA ALA A 24 0.84 -1.09 -9.21
C ALA A 24 2.34 -0.78 -9.05
N ALA A 25 3.20 -1.71 -9.45
CA ALA A 25 4.65 -1.54 -9.44
C ALA A 25 5.21 -1.53 -10.87
N ARG A 26 6.17 -0.63 -11.12
CA ARG A 26 6.86 -0.58 -12.41
C ARG A 26 7.83 -1.76 -12.55
N GLN A 27 7.80 -2.41 -13.71
CA GLN A 27 8.73 -3.45 -14.15
C GLN A 27 9.27 -3.09 -15.54
N GLY A 28 10.35 -2.30 -15.60
CA GLY A 28 10.87 -1.77 -16.86
C GLY A 28 9.83 -0.89 -17.55
N ASN A 29 9.39 -1.29 -18.74
CA ASN A 29 8.32 -0.62 -19.51
C ASN A 29 6.93 -1.22 -19.27
N ARG A 30 6.80 -2.17 -18.32
CA ARG A 30 5.53 -2.79 -17.95
C ARG A 30 5.10 -2.36 -16.54
N VAL A 31 3.83 -2.59 -16.24
CA VAL A 31 3.29 -2.53 -14.89
C VAL A 31 2.93 -3.94 -14.48
N ARG A 32 3.20 -4.28 -13.22
CA ARG A 32 2.72 -5.50 -12.59
C ARG A 32 1.96 -5.14 -11.31
N MET A 33 0.98 -5.94 -10.96
CA MET A 33 0.39 -5.86 -9.63
C MET A 33 1.33 -6.51 -8.63
N THR A 34 1.38 -5.97 -7.41
CA THR A 34 2.33 -6.38 -6.37
C THR A 34 1.60 -6.38 -5.05
N ASP A 35 1.68 -7.50 -4.35
CA ASP A 35 1.06 -7.69 -3.06
C ASP A 35 2.09 -7.35 -1.97
N ALA A 36 1.68 -6.56 -0.99
CA ALA A 36 2.58 -6.04 0.02
C ALA A 36 1.89 -5.88 1.36
N ARG A 37 2.68 -5.99 2.42
CA ARG A 37 2.25 -5.64 3.77
C ARG A 37 2.48 -4.16 4.04
N VAL A 38 1.50 -3.50 4.63
CA VAL A 38 1.62 -2.13 5.13
C VAL A 38 2.51 -2.15 6.37
N GLY A 39 3.65 -1.46 6.32
CA GLY A 39 4.54 -1.32 7.46
C GLY A 39 4.47 0.06 8.12
N LYS A 40 3.86 1.05 7.47
CA LYS A 40 3.56 2.36 8.08
C LYS A 40 2.45 3.08 7.35
N VAL A 41 1.53 3.68 8.08
CA VAL A 41 0.52 4.62 7.59
C VAL A 41 0.87 6.03 8.06
N THR A 42 0.89 7.01 7.16
CA THR A 42 1.21 8.40 7.53
C THR A 42 0.67 9.41 6.52
N THR A 43 0.73 10.69 6.85
CA THR A 43 0.48 11.79 5.93
C THR A 43 1.75 12.61 5.76
N ARG A 44 1.97 13.17 4.56
CA ARG A 44 3.10 14.05 4.29
C ARG A 44 2.61 15.31 3.59
N LEU A 45 3.22 16.45 3.93
CA LEU A 45 3.00 17.69 3.20
C LEU A 45 3.78 17.64 1.88
N ALA A 46 3.08 17.65 0.76
CA ALA A 46 3.66 17.68 -0.59
C ALA A 46 2.91 18.71 -1.43
N GLY A 47 3.63 19.68 -2.01
CA GLY A 47 3.02 20.73 -2.84
C GLY A 47 1.95 21.56 -2.11
N GLY A 48 2.09 21.77 -0.79
CA GLY A 48 1.12 22.50 0.03
C GLY A 48 -0.12 21.71 0.46
N ARG A 49 -0.21 20.42 0.11
CA ARG A 49 -1.32 19.54 0.49
C ARG A 49 -0.83 18.35 1.32
N LEU A 50 -1.63 17.93 2.32
CA LEU A 50 -1.40 16.68 3.02
C LEU A 50 -1.81 15.51 2.11
N VAL A 51 -0.86 14.62 1.84
CA VAL A 51 -1.04 13.43 1.02
C VAL A 51 -0.90 12.18 1.90
N PRO A 52 -1.88 11.25 1.87
CA PRO A 52 -1.78 9.98 2.58
C PRO A 52 -0.77 9.06 1.91
N MET A 53 0.19 8.57 2.69
CA MET A 53 1.33 7.78 2.24
C MET A 53 1.45 6.49 3.05
N LEU A 54 1.78 5.41 2.35
CA LEU A 54 1.97 4.09 2.92
C LEU A 54 3.41 3.62 2.66
N LYS A 55 4.05 3.05 3.68
CA LYS A 55 5.30 2.32 3.51
C LYS A 55 4.97 0.85 3.32
N LEU A 56 5.16 0.34 2.11
CA LEU A 56 4.78 -1.02 1.73
C LEU A 56 6.01 -1.92 1.58
N LYS A 57 5.96 -3.14 2.12
CA LYS A 57 6.97 -4.18 1.89
C LYS A 57 6.35 -5.33 1.09
N PRO A 58 6.79 -5.58 -0.15
CA PRO A 58 6.24 -6.65 -0.97
C PRO A 58 6.46 -8.03 -0.35
N THR A 59 5.43 -8.88 -0.45
CA THR A 59 5.46 -10.26 0.07
C THR A 59 6.40 -11.12 -0.76
N GLY A 60 6.42 -10.88 -2.08
CA GLY A 60 7.15 -11.70 -3.05
C GLY A 60 6.39 -12.95 -3.50
N ASP A 61 5.18 -13.17 -2.97
CA ASP A 61 4.25 -14.25 -3.32
C ASP A 61 3.18 -13.81 -4.33
N GLU A 62 3.33 -12.61 -4.84
CA GLU A 62 2.45 -11.99 -5.82
C GLU A 62 2.37 -12.78 -7.14
N SER A 63 1.15 -12.81 -7.69
CA SER A 63 0.85 -13.50 -8.95
C SER A 63 1.65 -12.89 -10.12
N GLY A 64 2.52 -13.68 -10.73
CA GLY A 64 3.29 -13.25 -11.89
C GLY A 64 4.18 -14.35 -12.45
N PHE A 65 4.39 -14.33 -13.76
CA PHE A 65 5.24 -15.30 -14.46
C PHE A 65 6.73 -15.19 -14.08
N THR A 66 7.13 -14.13 -13.38
CA THR A 66 8.52 -13.87 -13.00
C THR A 66 8.58 -13.36 -11.57
N ARG A 67 9.40 -14.04 -10.75
CA ARG A 67 9.62 -13.67 -9.35
C ARG A 67 10.27 -12.28 -9.24
N ARG A 68 9.88 -11.53 -8.21
CA ARG A 68 10.50 -10.23 -7.89
C ARG A 68 11.96 -10.42 -7.48
N ARG A 69 12.86 -9.57 -8.00
CA ARG A 69 14.29 -9.59 -7.64
C ARG A 69 14.63 -8.90 -6.32
N SER A 70 13.81 -7.95 -5.87
CA SER A 70 14.06 -7.14 -4.67
C SER A 70 12.79 -7.04 -3.85
N GLN A 71 12.87 -7.12 -2.52
CA GLN A 71 11.74 -6.88 -1.61
C GLN A 71 11.86 -5.54 -0.87
N ARG A 72 12.58 -4.58 -1.46
CA ARG A 72 12.76 -3.26 -0.86
C ARG A 72 11.40 -2.61 -0.57
N ALA A 73 11.27 -2.04 0.62
CA ALA A 73 10.11 -1.26 1.03
C ALA A 73 10.03 0.04 0.23
N VAL A 74 8.82 0.42 -0.17
CA VAL A 74 8.54 1.59 -1.02
C VAL A 74 7.47 2.47 -0.39
N TRP A 75 7.51 3.76 -0.72
CA TRP A 75 6.46 4.71 -0.36
C TRP A 75 5.48 4.85 -1.51
N VAL A 76 4.19 4.66 -1.22
CA VAL A 76 3.10 4.71 -2.22
C VAL A 76 1.98 5.59 -1.67
N VAL A 77 1.34 6.38 -2.52
CA VAL A 77 0.16 7.17 -2.15
C VAL A 77 -1.02 6.22 -1.93
N ALA A 78 -1.81 6.42 -0.87
CA ALA A 78 -2.92 5.53 -0.54
C ALA A 78 -3.96 5.39 -1.67
N GLU A 79 -4.13 6.42 -2.50
CA GLU A 79 -5.01 6.43 -3.67
C GLU A 79 -4.65 5.39 -4.75
N HIS A 80 -3.44 4.82 -4.72
CA HIS A 80 -2.97 3.81 -5.69
C HIS A 80 -2.92 2.40 -5.11
N VAL A 81 -3.63 2.17 -4.02
CA VAL A 81 -3.59 0.92 -3.25
C VAL A 81 -4.99 0.35 -3.07
N ARG A 82 -5.10 -0.98 -3.07
CA ARG A 82 -6.32 -1.72 -2.75
C ARG A 82 -6.09 -2.63 -1.56
N LEU A 83 -6.96 -2.55 -0.54
CA LEU A 83 -6.99 -3.56 0.51
C LEU A 83 -7.37 -4.92 -0.06
N ILE A 84 -6.59 -5.96 0.26
CA ILE A 84 -6.91 -7.36 -0.05
C ILE A 84 -7.42 -8.07 1.20
N LEU A 85 -6.62 -8.04 2.27
CA LEU A 85 -6.95 -8.64 3.55
C LEU A 85 -6.52 -7.70 4.68
N PRO A 86 -7.38 -7.45 5.68
CA PRO A 86 -6.96 -6.79 6.91
C PRO A 86 -5.79 -7.54 7.56
N GLY A 87 -4.91 -6.79 8.20
CA GLY A 87 -3.87 -7.34 9.06
C GLY A 87 -4.50 -8.01 10.27
N GLU A 88 -3.84 -9.05 10.78
CA GLU A 88 -4.09 -9.46 12.16
C GLU A 88 -3.56 -8.33 13.04
N ALA A 89 -4.43 -7.69 13.81
CA ALA A 89 -3.96 -6.84 14.90
C ALA A 89 -3.21 -7.78 15.86
N ASP A 90 -1.93 -7.51 16.12
CA ASP A 90 -1.21 -8.21 17.18
C ASP A 90 -2.04 -8.06 18.47
N ALA A 91 -2.57 -9.19 18.96
CA ALA A 91 -3.43 -9.28 20.14
C ALA A 91 -2.63 -9.12 21.44
#